data_AF-A0A523UQZ2-F1
#
_entry.id   AF-A0A523UQZ2-F1
#
_cell.length_a   1.000
_cell.length_b   1.000
_cell.length_c   1.000
_cell.angle_alpha   90.00
_cell.angle_beta   90.00
_cell.angle_gamma   90.00
#
_symmetry.space_group_name_H-M   'P 1'
#
loop_
_entity.id
_entity.type
_entity.pdbx_description
1 polymer ?
#
loop_
_entity_poly.entity_id
_entity_poly.type
_entity_poly.pdbx_seq_one_letter_code
_entity_poly.pdbx_strand_id
1 'polypeptide(L)'
;YLEPERTLIEKEESPPGKLFHITRLIHMGDSCVNCGQCEAACPMEISVSKLFHMMSKELGSIFKYEAGLDVNALPPMSTITEEDLAKGGVGLD
;
A
#
# COMPACT_ATOMS: atom_id res chain seq x y z
N TYR A 1 -15.01 13.93 18.69
CA TYR A 1 -14.74 12.69 17.92
C TYR A 1 -14.09 12.97 16.56
N LEU A 2 -13.96 14.24 16.16
CA LEU A 2 -13.37 14.67 14.89
C LEU A 2 -12.21 15.65 15.13
N GLU A 3 -11.50 15.53 16.26
CA GLU A 3 -10.30 16.34 16.47
C GLU A 3 -9.19 15.73 15.61
N PRO A 4 -8.71 16.42 14.56
CA PRO A 4 -7.71 15.88 13.63
C PRO A 4 -6.44 15.43 14.33
N GLU A 5 -6.09 16.09 15.44
CA GLU A 5 -4.84 15.93 16.16
C GLU A 5 -4.81 14.64 16.96
N ARG A 6 -5.98 14.07 17.30
CA ARG A 6 -6.05 12.87 18.15
C ARG A 6 -5.51 11.60 17.49
N THR A 7 -5.35 11.60 16.17
CA THR A 7 -4.75 10.51 15.39
C THR A 7 -3.35 10.81 14.87
N LEU A 8 -2.82 12.00 15.15
CA LEU A 8 -1.46 12.36 14.77
C LEU A 8 -0.50 11.78 15.80
N ILE A 9 0.45 10.98 15.33
CA ILE A 9 1.56 10.49 16.16
C ILE A 9 2.65 11.55 16.06
N GLU A 10 3.03 12.11 17.21
CA GLU A 10 4.06 13.14 17.27
C GLU A 10 5.41 12.58 16.82
N LYS A 11 6.27 13.45 16.29
CA LYS A 11 7.64 13.07 15.94
C LYS A 11 8.34 12.58 17.22
N GLU A 12 8.98 11.40 17.14
CA GLU A 12 9.67 10.71 18.25
C GLU A 12 8.79 9.92 19.24
N GLU A 13 7.46 9.88 19.06
CA GLU A 13 6.60 8.94 19.78
C GLU A 13 6.77 7.49 19.26
N SER A 14 6.40 6.48 20.07
CA SER A 14 6.44 5.09 19.61
C SER A 14 5.61 4.93 18.32
N PRO A 15 6.19 4.35 17.25
CA PRO A 15 5.45 4.09 16.04
C PRO A 15 4.25 3.17 16.31
N PRO A 16 3.22 3.22 15.45
CA PRO A 16 2.08 2.34 15.57
C PRO A 16 2.55 0.88 15.46
N GLY A 17 1.86 -0.04 16.13
CA GLY A 17 2.25 -1.44 16.18
C GLY A 17 2.40 -2.06 14.79
N LYS A 18 3.23 -3.10 14.65
CA LYS A 18 3.58 -3.73 13.36
C LYS A 18 2.39 -4.03 12.44
N LEU A 19 1.25 -4.43 13.02
CA LEU A 19 0.02 -4.72 12.26
C LEU A 19 -0.50 -3.51 11.49
N PHE A 20 -0.36 -2.29 12.03
CA PHE A 20 -0.76 -1.07 11.32
C PHE A 20 -0.05 -0.96 9.98
N HIS A 21 1.27 -1.19 9.96
CA HIS A 21 2.06 -1.09 8.73
C HIS A 21 1.70 -2.18 7.72
N ILE A 22 1.40 -3.40 8.18
CA ILE A 22 0.97 -4.51 7.32
C ILE A 22 -0.42 -4.21 6.72
N THR A 23 -1.37 -3.80 7.55
CA THR A 23 -2.72 -3.40 7.09
C THR A 23 -2.61 -2.26 6.08
N ARG A 24 -1.81 -1.22 6.38
CA ARG A 24 -1.62 -0.10 5.45
C ARG A 24 -0.98 -0.53 4.14
N LEU A 25 -0.01 -1.45 4.18
CA LEU A 25 0.59 -2.03 2.98
C LEU A 25 -0.44 -2.75 2.11
N ILE A 26 -1.32 -3.55 2.72
CA ILE A 26 -2.39 -4.26 2.00
C ILE A 26 -3.35 -3.26 1.32
N HIS A 27 -3.73 -2.18 2.00
CA HIS A 27 -4.64 -1.17 1.44
C HIS A 27 -3.99 -0.24 0.40
N MET A 28 -2.71 0.05 0.53
CA MET A 28 -2.01 0.98 -0.36
C MET A 28 -1.29 0.29 -1.51
N GLY A 29 -1.01 -1.02 -1.39
CA GLY A 29 -0.18 -1.76 -2.32
C GLY A 29 -0.71 -1.73 -3.75
N ASP A 30 -2.02 -1.91 -3.94
CA ASP A 30 -2.63 -1.85 -5.27
C ASP A 30 -2.93 -0.42 -5.75
N SER A 31 -2.98 0.56 -4.86
CA SER A 31 -3.39 1.93 -5.15
C SER A 31 -2.22 2.92 -5.24
N CYS A 32 -0.98 2.45 -5.04
CA CYS A 32 0.21 3.28 -5.06
C CYS A 32 0.51 3.78 -6.48
N VAL A 33 0.61 5.11 -6.63
CA VAL A 33 1.03 5.79 -7.88
C VAL A 33 2.44 6.39 -7.77
N ASN A 34 3.22 5.95 -6.78
CA ASN A 34 4.59 6.41 -6.52
C ASN A 34 4.73 7.95 -6.31
N CYS A 35 3.77 8.59 -5.65
CA CYS A 35 3.77 10.05 -5.43
C CYS A 35 4.65 10.54 -4.26
N GLY A 36 5.16 9.63 -3.42
CA GLY A 36 6.04 9.97 -2.28
C GLY A 36 5.37 10.63 -1.06
N GLN A 37 4.08 10.96 -1.12
CA GLN A 37 3.39 11.67 -0.03
C GLN A 37 3.37 10.91 1.30
N CYS A 38 3.33 9.57 1.26
CA CYS A 38 3.39 8.74 2.46
C CYS A 38 4.75 8.80 3.18
N GLU A 39 5.84 8.99 2.43
CA GLU A 39 7.19 9.14 2.98
C GLU A 39 7.40 10.55 3.52
N ALA A 40 6.97 11.57 2.76
CA ALA A 40 7.02 12.97 3.19
C ALA A 40 6.22 13.24 4.48
N ALA A 41 5.09 12.56 4.66
CA ALA A 41 4.26 12.67 5.85
C ALA A 41 4.75 11.84 7.04
N CYS A 42 5.78 10.99 6.87
CA CYS A 42 6.18 10.07 7.92
C CYS A 42 7.06 10.76 8.97
N PRO A 43 6.64 10.81 10.26
CA PRO A 43 7.45 11.43 11.31
C PRO A 43 8.74 10.66 11.62
N MET A 44 8.81 9.39 11.22
CA MET A 44 9.93 8.47 11.51
C MET A 44 10.95 8.37 10.37
N GLU A 45 10.79 9.14 9.28
CA GLU A 45 11.74 9.19 8.16
C GLU A 45 12.03 7.82 7.52
N ILE A 46 11.06 6.91 7.57
CA ILE A 46 11.13 5.59 6.92
C ILE A 46 10.75 5.70 5.43
N SER A 47 11.39 4.89 4.58
CA SER A 47 11.17 4.86 3.13
C SER A 47 9.88 4.14 2.72
N VAL A 48 8.73 4.64 3.20
CA VAL A 48 7.40 4.03 2.98
C VAL A 48 7.06 3.94 1.49
N SER A 49 7.44 4.97 0.72
CA SER A 49 7.11 5.02 -0.71
C SER A 49 7.72 3.84 -1.47
N LYS A 50 8.96 3.47 -1.13
CA LYS A 50 9.67 2.32 -1.72
C LYS A 50 8.94 1.00 -1.46
N LEU A 51 8.46 0.80 -0.23
CA LEU A 51 7.72 -0.40 0.15
C LEU A 51 6.40 -0.52 -0.62
N PHE A 52 5.63 0.56 -0.68
CA PHE A 52 4.34 0.56 -1.40
C PHE A 52 4.52 0.45 -2.90
N HIS A 53 5.54 1.10 -3.47
CA HIS A 53 5.83 1.01 -4.89
C HIS A 53 6.28 -0.40 -5.28
N MET A 54 7.15 -1.04 -4.50
CA MET A 54 7.54 -2.43 -4.72
C MET A 54 6.30 -3.35 -4.75
N MET A 55 5.41 -3.23 -3.76
CA MET A 55 4.18 -4.04 -3.72
C MET A 55 3.28 -3.79 -4.94
N SER A 56 3.15 -2.53 -5.37
CA SER A 56 2.40 -2.18 -6.59
C SER A 56 2.97 -2.82 -7.85
N LYS A 57 4.30 -2.88 -7.98
CA LYS A 57 4.96 -3.56 -9.11
C LYS A 57 4.70 -5.06 -9.09
N GLU A 58 4.77 -5.69 -7.93
CA GLU A 58 4.46 -7.12 -7.78
C GLU A 58 3.00 -7.42 -8.17
N LEU A 59 2.05 -6.67 -7.61
CA LEU A 59 0.63 -6.82 -7.92
C LEU A 59 0.35 -6.55 -9.40
N GLY A 60 0.97 -5.53 -10.00
CA GLY A 60 0.81 -5.25 -11.42
C GLY A 60 1.32 -6.37 -12.31
N SER A 61 2.36 -7.11 -11.88
CA SER A 61 2.87 -8.27 -12.62
C SER A 61 1.88 -9.45 -12.63
N ILE A 62 1.20 -9.69 -11.50
CA ILE A 62 0.25 -10.80 -11.27
C ILE A 62 -1.12 -10.50 -11.89
N PHE A 63 -1.65 -9.30 -11.62
CA PHE A 63 -3.01 -8.91 -11.97
C PHE A 63 -3.11 -8.12 -13.28
N LYS A 64 -1.98 -7.75 -13.90
CA LYS A 64 -1.92 -6.87 -15.08
C LYS A 64 -2.67 -5.55 -14.83
N TYR A 65 -2.53 -5.04 -13.62
CA TYR A 65 -3.19 -3.84 -13.14
C TYR A 65 -2.17 -2.72 -12.89
N GLU A 66 -2.49 -1.50 -13.30
CA GLU A 66 -1.70 -0.30 -13.02
C GLU A 66 -2.61 0.79 -12.45
N ALA A 67 -2.27 1.26 -11.25
CA ALA A 67 -3.09 2.21 -10.51
C ALA A 67 -3.28 3.51 -11.29
N GLY A 68 -4.54 3.90 -11.51
CA GLY A 68 -4.90 5.18 -12.13
C GLY A 68 -4.76 5.24 -13.65
N LEU A 69 -4.40 4.14 -14.33
CA LEU A 69 -4.25 4.12 -15.79
C LEU A 69 -5.58 3.93 -16.54
N ASP A 70 -6.51 3.13 -15.98
CA ASP A 70 -7.86 2.91 -16.52
C ASP A 70 -8.89 3.08 -15.40
N VAL A 71 -9.88 3.95 -15.64
CA VAL A 71 -10.96 4.24 -14.69
C VAL A 71 -11.96 3.09 -14.54
N ASN A 72 -11.99 2.16 -15.49
CA ASN A 72 -12.85 0.98 -15.45
C ASN A 72 -12.13 -0.24 -14.83
N ALA A 73 -10.80 -0.17 -14.68
CA ALA A 73 -10.04 -1.22 -14.03
C ALA A 73 -10.24 -1.11 -12.51
N LEU A 74 -10.76 -2.18 -11.90
CA LEU A 74 -10.98 -2.22 -10.45
C LEU A 74 -9.72 -2.69 -9.71
N PRO A 75 -9.45 -2.18 -8.50
CA PRO A 75 -8.27 -2.59 -7.72
C PRO A 75 -8.34 -4.07 -7.33
N PRO A 76 -7.26 -4.85 -7.57
CA PRO A 76 -7.26 -6.30 -7.39
C PRO A 76 -7.57 -6.72 -5.96
N MET A 77 -7.19 -5.95 -4.93
CA MET A 77 -7.46 -6.34 -3.54
C MET A 77 -8.96 -6.31 -3.19
N SER A 78 -9.78 -5.66 -4.00
CA SER A 78 -11.23 -5.59 -3.86
C SER A 78 -12.00 -6.50 -4.83
N THR A 79 -11.32 -7.06 -5.84
CA THR A 79 -11.95 -7.80 -6.95
C THR A 79 -11.24 -9.11 -7.29
N ILE A 80 -10.54 -9.72 -6.34
CA ILE A 80 -9.92 -11.05 -6.51
C ILE A 80 -10.97 -12.08 -6.95
N THR A 81 -10.60 -12.89 -7.94
CA THR A 81 -11.38 -14.03 -8.44
C THR A 81 -10.75 -15.37 -8.05
N GLU A 82 -11.50 -16.47 -8.20
CA GLU A 82 -10.96 -17.83 -7.99
C GLU A 82 -9.78 -18.15 -8.93
N GLU A 83 -9.80 -17.62 -10.15
CA GLU A 83 -8.68 -17.76 -11.09
C GLU A 83 -7.44 -17.02 -10.58
N ASP A 84 -7.61 -15.86 -9.95
CA ASP A 84 -6.51 -15.10 -9.36
C ASP A 84 -5.88 -15.84 -8.17
N LEU A 85 -6.68 -16.54 -7.36
CA LEU A 85 -6.18 -17.35 -6.25
C LEU A 85 -5.32 -18.54 -6.72
N ALA A 86 -5.52 -18.99 -7.96
CA ALA A 86 -4.72 -20.05 -8.58
C ALA A 86 -3.38 -19.52 -9.15
N LYS A 87 -3.20 -18.21 -9.28
CA LYS A 87 -1.92 -17.61 -9.72
C LYS A 87 -0.89 -17.78 -8.60
N GLY A 88 0.33 -18.18 -8.97
CA GLY A 88 1.45 -18.29 -8.03
C GLY A 88 1.74 -16.97 -7.32
N GLY A 89 2.20 -17.07 -6.06
CA GLY A 89 2.58 -15.90 -5.26
C GLY A 89 3.80 -15.16 -5.81
N VAL A 90 4.18 -14.08 -5.12
CA VAL A 90 5.34 -13.23 -5.43
C VAL A 90 6.60 -14.09 -5.55
N GLY A 91 7.23 -14.07 -6.74
CA GLY A 91 8.57 -14.61 -6.93
C GLY A 91 9.53 -13.75 -6.11
N LEU A 92 10.01 -14.27 -4.99
CA LEU A 92 11.10 -13.66 -4.21
C LEU A 92 12.41 -14.30 -4.67
N ASP A 93 12.75 -14.16 -5.96
CA ASP A 93 14.07 -14.47 -6.49
C ASP A 93 15.08 -13.34 -6.23
#